data_AF-A0A0M3IGI4-F1
#
_entry.id   AF-A0A0M3IGI4-F1
#
_cell.length_a   1.000
_cell.length_b   1.000
_cell.length_c   1.000
_cell.angle_alpha   90.00
_cell.angle_beta   90.00
_cell.angle_gamma   90.00
#
_symmetry.space_group_name_H-M   'P 1'
#
loop_
_entity.id
_entity.type
_entity.pdbx_description
1 polymer ?
#
loop_
_entity_poly.entity_id
_entity_poly.type
_entity_poly.pdbx_seq_one_letter_code
_entity_poly.pdbx_strand_id
1 'polypeptide(L)'
;LYICRPRGVPLVYETFSWQHGVFTAACLKSEVCFEGGTKKEIFHDPMAMRNYLSYNFGEYLQHWLGLEKSGRKLPKIFHVNWFRQGDDGELLSPGHGENIRVLEWIARRIEGDQQCARETAIGIVPFEGHLQLDGLDQVRFDDLMSVPPEYWREDADEVRCFLEEQLPKIFHVNWFRQGDDGELLWPGHGENIRVLEWIVRRIEGDQQCGRETAIGIVPFEGHLQLDGLDQVRFDDLMSVPPEYWREDADEVRCFLEEQLGQDMPVGIREQMERQEKRIGTL
;
A
#
# COMPACT_ATOMS: atom_id res chain seq x y z
N LEU A 1 13.58 -9.21 -9.46
CA LEU A 1 13.38 -8.12 -8.47
C LEU A 1 14.65 -8.00 -7.64
N TYR A 2 15.12 -6.78 -7.41
CA TYR A 2 16.36 -6.50 -6.67
C TYR A 2 16.04 -5.64 -5.46
N ILE A 3 16.62 -5.98 -4.31
CA ILE A 3 16.41 -5.28 -3.03
C ILE A 3 17.67 -5.33 -2.18
N CYS A 4 17.68 -4.49 -1.14
CA CYS A 4 18.58 -4.60 0.00
C CYS A 4 17.86 -5.17 1.21
N ARG A 5 18.15 -6.43 1.56
CA ARG A 5 17.72 -7.04 2.82
C ARG A 5 18.91 -7.67 3.52
N PRO A 6 19.28 -7.19 4.72
CA PRO A 6 20.44 -7.74 5.42
C PRO A 6 20.21 -9.16 5.92
N ARG A 7 18.97 -9.56 6.22
CA ARG A 7 18.66 -10.88 6.81
C ARG A 7 17.47 -11.56 6.15
N GLY A 8 17.38 -12.89 6.29
CA GLY A 8 16.21 -13.73 6.00
C GLY A 8 15.92 -14.03 4.53
N VAL A 9 16.13 -13.07 3.62
CA VAL A 9 15.95 -13.27 2.17
C VAL A 9 17.20 -13.91 1.57
N PRO A 10 17.11 -15.09 0.89
CA PRO A 10 18.28 -15.74 0.29
C PRO A 10 18.80 -14.95 -0.92
N LEU A 11 20.00 -15.30 -1.38
CA LEU A 11 20.63 -14.64 -2.53
C LEU A 11 19.75 -14.61 -3.78
N VAL A 12 19.09 -15.73 -4.09
CA VAL A 12 18.19 -15.86 -5.24
C VAL A 12 17.11 -16.90 -4.99
N TYR A 13 15.90 -16.66 -5.49
CA TYR A 13 14.88 -17.68 -5.63
C TYR A 13 13.98 -17.43 -6.85
N GLU A 14 13.46 -18.50 -7.44
CA GLU A 14 12.40 -18.51 -8.44
C GLU A 14 11.04 -18.67 -7.76
N THR A 15 10.04 -17.96 -8.25
CA THR A 15 8.66 -18.05 -7.73
C THR A 15 7.90 -19.20 -8.39
N PHE A 16 7.04 -19.88 -7.63
CA PHE A 16 6.27 -21.06 -8.09
C PHE A 16 5.38 -20.85 -9.33
N SER A 17 4.84 -19.64 -9.50
CA SER A 17 3.90 -19.33 -10.58
C SER A 17 3.91 -17.84 -10.88
N TRP A 18 3.22 -17.44 -11.94
CA TRP A 18 3.02 -16.02 -12.26
C TRP A 18 2.33 -15.28 -11.11
N GLN A 19 1.24 -15.83 -10.58
CA GLN A 19 0.51 -15.22 -9.48
C GLN A 19 1.37 -15.10 -8.22
N HIS A 20 2.15 -16.14 -7.90
CA HIS A 20 3.09 -16.07 -6.79
C HIS A 20 4.20 -15.03 -7.03
N GLY A 21 4.66 -14.87 -8.26
CA GLY A 21 5.61 -13.83 -8.64
C GLY A 21 5.05 -12.41 -8.53
N VAL A 22 3.80 -12.20 -8.93
CA VAL A 22 3.10 -10.92 -8.74
C VAL A 22 2.93 -10.62 -7.25
N PHE A 23 2.55 -11.62 -6.44
CA PHE A 23 2.47 -11.49 -4.98
C PHE A 23 3.84 -11.14 -4.37
N THR A 24 4.89 -11.88 -4.73
CA THR A 24 6.26 -11.63 -4.27
C THR A 24 6.71 -10.20 -4.60
N ALA A 25 6.38 -9.72 -5.81
CA ALA A 25 6.68 -8.36 -6.22
C ALA A 25 5.87 -7.31 -5.45
N ALA A 26 4.60 -7.59 -5.12
CA ALA A 26 3.77 -6.72 -4.29
C ALA A 26 4.29 -6.61 -2.85
N CYS A 27 4.93 -7.65 -2.34
CA CYS A 27 5.46 -7.72 -0.97
C CYS A 27 6.91 -7.20 -0.86
N LEU A 28 7.45 -6.65 -1.94
CA LEU A 28 8.86 -6.23 -1.99
C LEU A 28 9.15 -5.20 -0.89
N LYS A 29 10.22 -5.43 -0.14
CA LYS A 29 10.75 -4.51 0.89
C LYS A 29 12.23 -4.25 0.61
N SER A 30 12.71 -3.03 0.83
CA SER A 30 14.12 -2.71 0.69
C SER A 30 14.57 -1.75 1.80
N GLU A 31 15.83 -1.89 2.20
CA GLU A 31 16.58 -0.86 2.91
C GLU A 31 17.15 0.16 1.91
N VAL A 32 17.45 1.38 2.38
CA VAL A 32 18.13 2.41 1.58
C VAL A 32 19.58 1.98 1.30
N CYS A 33 19.93 1.77 0.02
CA CYS A 33 21.25 1.29 -0.39
C CYS A 33 22.38 2.33 -0.38
N PHE A 34 22.11 3.62 -0.08
CA PHE A 34 23.11 4.68 -0.23
C PHE A 34 23.83 5.01 1.08
N GLU A 35 25.16 4.96 1.04
CA GLU A 35 26.06 5.48 2.05
C GLU A 35 25.75 6.96 2.34
N GLY A 36 25.29 7.25 3.56
CA GLY A 36 25.02 8.62 4.03
C GLY A 36 23.69 8.82 4.75
N GLY A 37 22.78 7.86 4.70
CA GLY A 37 21.53 7.88 5.48
C GLY A 37 21.77 7.50 6.94
N THR A 38 21.34 8.35 7.87
CA THR A 38 21.47 8.13 9.33
C THR A 38 20.49 7.10 9.89
N LYS A 39 19.58 6.54 9.08
CA LYS A 39 18.60 5.53 9.49
C LYS A 39 18.44 4.43 8.43
N LYS A 40 18.80 3.21 8.83
CA LYS A 40 18.59 1.94 8.13
C LYS A 40 17.14 1.46 8.31
N GLU A 41 16.17 2.21 7.79
CA GLU A 41 14.76 1.83 7.86
C GLU A 41 14.39 0.97 6.64
N ILE A 42 13.78 -0.18 6.90
CA ILE A 42 13.22 -1.06 5.86
C ILE A 42 11.83 -0.52 5.51
N PHE A 43 11.54 -0.37 4.22
CA PHE A 43 10.24 0.07 3.75
C PHE A 43 9.71 -0.84 2.64
N HIS A 44 8.38 -0.92 2.53
CA HIS A 44 7.72 -1.60 1.41
C HIS A 44 7.91 -0.79 0.11
N ASP A 45 8.38 -1.42 -0.94
CA ASP A 45 8.52 -0.83 -2.27
C ASP A 45 7.91 -1.76 -3.33
N PRO A 46 6.57 -1.92 -3.34
CA PRO A 46 5.91 -2.90 -4.20
C PRO A 46 6.30 -2.69 -5.66
N MET A 47 6.78 -3.75 -6.31
CA MET A 47 7.26 -3.77 -7.69
C MET A 47 8.38 -2.78 -8.00
N ALA A 48 9.05 -2.21 -6.98
CA ALA A 48 9.92 -1.04 -7.09
C ALA A 48 9.22 0.20 -7.68
N MET A 49 7.91 0.31 -7.43
CA MET A 49 7.02 1.31 -8.02
C MET A 49 6.41 2.26 -6.98
N ARG A 50 6.77 2.20 -5.69
CA ARG A 50 6.12 2.98 -4.62
C ARG A 50 5.94 4.46 -4.97
N ASN A 51 6.95 5.08 -5.57
CA ASN A 51 6.96 6.51 -5.91
C ASN A 51 6.54 6.80 -7.37
N TYR A 52 6.15 5.77 -8.13
CA TYR A 52 5.91 5.85 -9.58
C TYR A 52 4.53 5.35 -10.00
N LEU A 53 3.74 4.81 -9.08
CA LEU A 53 2.36 4.41 -9.35
C LEU A 53 1.50 5.64 -9.68
N SER A 54 0.90 5.64 -10.87
CA SER A 54 0.04 6.72 -11.36
C SER A 54 -1.45 6.47 -11.14
N TYR A 55 -1.83 5.30 -10.63
CA TYR A 55 -3.21 4.90 -10.33
C TYR A 55 -3.24 3.90 -9.16
N ASN A 56 -4.44 3.44 -8.80
CA ASN A 56 -4.65 2.58 -7.64
C ASN A 56 -3.77 1.31 -7.68
N PHE A 57 -3.10 1.02 -6.57
CA PHE A 57 -2.18 -0.11 -6.47
C PHE A 57 -2.88 -1.48 -6.65
N GLY A 58 -4.09 -1.64 -6.14
CA GLY A 58 -4.87 -2.86 -6.32
C GLY A 58 -5.24 -3.11 -7.79
N GLU A 59 -5.66 -2.07 -8.51
CA GLU A 59 -5.89 -2.15 -9.95
C GLU A 59 -4.61 -2.45 -10.73
N TYR A 60 -3.48 -1.90 -10.28
CA TYR A 60 -2.16 -2.20 -10.85
C TYR A 60 -1.81 -3.68 -10.71
N LEU A 61 -2.02 -4.28 -9.52
CA LEU A 61 -1.82 -5.71 -9.33
C LEU A 61 -2.79 -6.54 -10.18
N GLN A 62 -4.05 -6.13 -10.26
CA GLN A 62 -5.06 -6.79 -11.09
C GLN A 62 -4.68 -6.78 -12.57
N HIS A 63 -4.07 -5.69 -13.05
CA HIS A 63 -3.53 -5.60 -14.40
C HIS A 63 -2.46 -6.67 -14.65
N TRP A 64 -1.49 -6.82 -13.73
CA TRP A 64 -0.44 -7.84 -13.82
C TRP A 64 -0.99 -9.27 -13.77
N LEU A 65 -1.95 -9.54 -12.88
CA LEU A 65 -2.63 -10.84 -12.83
C LEU A 65 -3.40 -11.13 -14.13
N GLY A 66 -4.04 -10.11 -14.70
CA GLY A 66 -4.77 -10.21 -15.96
C GLY A 66 -3.90 -10.48 -17.21
N LEU A 67 -2.57 -10.43 -17.08
CA LEU A 67 -1.66 -10.82 -18.16
C LEU A 67 -1.65 -12.33 -18.40
N GLU A 68 -1.97 -13.13 -17.39
CA GLU A 68 -2.05 -14.58 -17.47
C GLU A 68 -3.30 -15.02 -18.22
N LYS A 69 -3.09 -15.38 -19.50
CA LYS A 69 -4.14 -15.85 -20.40
C LYS A 69 -3.68 -17.09 -21.14
N SER A 70 -4.63 -17.96 -21.48
CA SER A 70 -4.35 -19.17 -22.26
C SER A 70 -3.58 -18.84 -23.55
N GLY A 71 -2.55 -19.64 -23.84
CA GLY A 71 -1.70 -19.47 -25.03
C GLY A 71 -0.55 -18.47 -24.88
N ARG A 72 -0.44 -17.73 -23.76
CA ARG A 72 0.69 -16.83 -23.51
C ARG A 72 1.84 -17.54 -22.81
N LYS A 73 3.06 -17.28 -23.25
CA LYS A 73 4.29 -17.68 -22.55
C LYS A 73 4.71 -16.55 -21.62
N LEU A 74 4.46 -16.72 -20.32
CA LEU A 74 4.87 -15.76 -19.31
C LEU A 74 6.33 -16.01 -18.91
N PRO A 75 7.12 -14.96 -18.60
CA PRO A 75 8.46 -15.15 -18.10
C PRO A 75 8.42 -15.70 -16.67
N LYS A 76 9.43 -16.49 -16.33
CA LYS A 76 9.70 -16.88 -14.94
C LYS A 76 10.10 -15.64 -14.14
N ILE A 77 9.60 -15.54 -12.90
CA ILE A 77 9.91 -14.42 -12.01
C ILE A 77 10.91 -14.89 -10.95
N PHE A 78 12.02 -14.15 -10.87
CA PHE A 78 13.09 -14.37 -9.92
C PHE A 78 13.25 -13.16 -9.00
N HIS A 79 13.62 -13.45 -7.77
CA HIS A 79 13.90 -12.48 -6.74
C HIS A 79 15.35 -12.66 -6.29
N VAL A 80 16.12 -11.57 -6.25
CA VAL A 80 17.54 -11.58 -5.86
C VAL A 80 17.79 -10.61 -4.71
N ASN A 81 18.74 -10.97 -3.84
CA ASN A 81 19.19 -10.14 -2.73
C ASN A 81 20.72 -10.18 -2.66
N TRP A 82 21.38 -9.13 -3.18
CA TRP A 82 22.84 -9.01 -3.16
C TRP A 82 23.40 -8.54 -1.81
N PHE A 83 22.53 -8.07 -0.90
CA PHE A 83 22.95 -7.39 0.33
C PHE A 83 22.71 -8.21 1.60
N ARG A 84 22.58 -9.52 1.46
CA ARG A 84 22.48 -10.39 2.62
C ARG A 84 23.77 -10.30 3.44
N GLN A 85 23.62 -10.11 4.75
CA GLN A 85 24.71 -9.98 5.71
C GLN A 85 24.80 -11.21 6.61
N GLY A 86 26.02 -11.51 7.06
CA GLY A 86 26.29 -12.47 8.12
C GLY A 86 26.02 -11.91 9.51
N ASP A 87 26.24 -12.72 10.54
CA ASP A 87 26.08 -12.31 11.93
C ASP A 87 27.10 -11.24 12.37
N ASP A 88 28.21 -11.13 11.64
CA ASP A 88 29.24 -10.09 11.79
C ASP A 88 28.86 -8.76 11.12
N GLY A 89 27.75 -8.72 10.36
CA GLY A 89 27.29 -7.56 9.60
C GLY A 89 27.98 -7.39 8.25
N GLU A 90 28.90 -8.28 7.88
CA GLU A 90 29.57 -8.26 6.59
C GLU A 90 28.70 -8.89 5.51
N LEU A 91 28.89 -8.47 4.25
CA LEU A 91 28.16 -9.04 3.12
C LEU A 91 28.58 -10.48 2.86
N LEU A 92 27.60 -11.39 2.76
CA LEU A 92 27.85 -12.80 2.45
C LEU A 92 28.24 -13.01 0.98
N SER A 93 27.77 -12.12 0.09
CA SER A 93 28.12 -12.15 -1.33
C SER A 93 29.17 -11.09 -1.64
N PRO A 94 30.25 -11.43 -2.38
CA PRO A 94 31.24 -10.46 -2.84
C PRO A 94 30.69 -9.44 -3.87
N GLY A 95 29.54 -9.74 -4.50
CA GLY A 95 28.85 -8.87 -5.45
C GLY A 95 29.59 -8.65 -6.77
N HIS A 96 29.26 -7.55 -7.47
CA HIS A 96 29.88 -7.13 -8.73
C HIS A 96 29.88 -8.23 -9.81
N GLY A 97 31.06 -8.58 -10.34
CA GLY A 97 31.22 -9.58 -11.41
C GLY A 97 30.77 -10.98 -10.98
N GLU A 98 30.81 -11.29 -9.67
CA GLU A 98 30.40 -12.59 -9.16
C GLU A 98 28.87 -12.82 -9.28
N ASN A 99 28.08 -11.76 -9.47
CA ASN A 99 26.64 -11.87 -9.71
C ASN A 99 26.30 -12.66 -10.99
N ILE A 100 27.26 -12.81 -11.91
CA ILE A 100 27.09 -13.65 -13.11
C ILE A 100 26.77 -15.11 -12.77
N ARG A 101 27.24 -15.61 -11.61
CA ARG A 101 26.99 -16.99 -11.14
C ARG A 101 25.51 -17.23 -10.84
N VAL A 102 24.80 -16.21 -10.36
CA VAL A 102 23.36 -16.28 -10.17
C VAL A 102 22.62 -16.21 -11.51
N LEU A 103 23.10 -15.39 -12.44
CA LEU A 103 22.52 -15.32 -13.78
C LEU A 103 22.69 -16.64 -14.55
N GLU A 104 23.83 -17.31 -14.38
CA GLU A 104 24.07 -18.67 -14.91
C GLU A 104 23.06 -19.68 -14.35
N TRP A 105 22.83 -19.66 -13.04
CA TRP A 105 21.80 -20.50 -12.43
C TRP A 105 20.39 -20.20 -12.96
N ILE A 106 20.04 -18.91 -13.10
CA ILE A 106 18.76 -18.48 -13.68
C ILE A 106 18.61 -18.99 -15.12
N ALA A 107 19.66 -18.92 -15.93
CA ALA A 107 19.64 -19.42 -17.30
C ALA A 107 19.33 -20.93 -17.33
N ARG A 108 19.98 -21.72 -16.49
CA ARG A 108 19.70 -23.16 -16.35
C ARG A 108 18.24 -23.44 -15.95
N ARG A 109 17.67 -22.64 -15.04
CA ARG A 109 16.25 -22.74 -14.67
C ARG A 109 15.29 -22.42 -15.80
N ILE A 110 15.66 -21.51 -16.70
CA ILE A 110 14.89 -21.17 -17.90
C ILE A 110 14.99 -22.28 -18.94
N GLU A 111 16.15 -22.91 -19.09
CA GLU A 111 16.41 -24.04 -19.99
C GLU A 111 15.76 -25.36 -19.52
N GLY A 112 15.30 -25.42 -18.27
CA GLY A 112 14.54 -26.55 -17.73
C GLY A 112 15.36 -27.53 -16.89
N ASP A 113 16.55 -27.14 -16.42
CA ASP A 113 17.31 -27.93 -15.45
C ASP A 113 16.58 -27.95 -14.10
N GLN A 114 15.90 -29.06 -13.81
CA GLN A 114 15.21 -29.26 -12.53
C GLN A 114 16.13 -29.73 -11.43
N GLN A 115 17.31 -30.28 -11.76
CA GLN A 115 18.23 -30.84 -10.78
C GLN A 115 19.01 -29.75 -10.06
N CYS A 116 19.13 -28.56 -10.66
CA CYS A 116 19.87 -27.44 -10.06
C CYS A 116 19.16 -26.70 -8.93
N ALA A 117 17.99 -27.17 -8.49
CA ALA A 117 17.16 -26.44 -7.55
C ALA A 117 16.38 -27.33 -6.59
N ARG A 118 15.97 -26.74 -5.48
CA ARG A 118 15.08 -27.34 -4.47
C ARG A 118 13.97 -26.37 -4.09
N GLU A 119 12.81 -26.90 -3.74
CA GLU A 119 11.70 -26.11 -3.20
C GLU A 119 11.93 -25.71 -1.75
N THR A 120 11.36 -24.58 -1.36
CA THR A 120 11.35 -24.02 0.00
C THR A 120 9.96 -23.42 0.28
N ALA A 121 9.74 -22.85 1.47
CA ALA A 121 8.46 -22.19 1.76
C ALA A 121 8.18 -20.94 0.90
N ILE A 122 9.22 -20.31 0.32
CA ILE A 122 9.12 -19.01 -0.36
C ILE A 122 9.31 -19.10 -1.88
N GLY A 123 9.57 -20.29 -2.41
CA GLY A 123 9.95 -20.49 -3.79
C GLY A 123 11.01 -21.56 -3.97
N ILE A 124 11.64 -21.55 -5.13
CA ILE A 124 12.63 -22.52 -5.58
C ILE A 124 14.01 -21.87 -5.52
N VAL A 125 14.93 -22.45 -4.76
CA VAL A 125 16.30 -21.96 -4.57
C VAL A 125 17.32 -22.91 -5.21
N PRO A 126 18.54 -22.46 -5.51
CA PRO A 126 19.66 -23.36 -5.84
C PRO A 126 19.77 -24.56 -4.90
N PHE A 127 20.04 -25.73 -5.46
CA PHE A 127 20.45 -26.90 -4.69
C PHE A 127 21.95 -26.82 -4.35
N GLU A 128 22.38 -27.46 -3.27
CA GLU A 128 23.78 -27.44 -2.87
C GLU A 128 24.67 -28.00 -3.99
N GLY A 129 25.80 -27.34 -4.28
CA GLY A 129 26.69 -27.69 -5.38
C GLY A 129 26.23 -27.24 -6.78
N HIS A 130 25.05 -26.63 -6.91
CA HIS A 130 24.53 -26.13 -8.19
C HIS A 130 24.66 -24.62 -8.40
N LEU A 131 25.25 -23.91 -7.43
CA LEU A 131 25.75 -22.55 -7.58
C LEU A 131 27.27 -22.59 -7.65
N GLN A 132 27.86 -22.02 -8.70
CA GLN A 132 29.32 -22.00 -8.89
C GLN A 132 29.97 -21.12 -7.82
N LEU A 133 30.68 -21.71 -6.86
CA LEU A 133 31.38 -20.97 -5.80
C LEU A 133 32.91 -21.11 -5.87
N ASP A 134 33.44 -21.70 -6.94
CA ASP A 134 34.89 -21.85 -7.15
C ASP A 134 35.60 -20.49 -7.04
N GLY A 135 36.64 -20.44 -6.20
CA GLY A 135 37.41 -19.23 -5.89
C GLY A 135 36.79 -18.33 -4.82
N LEU A 136 35.68 -18.72 -4.20
CA LEU A 136 34.98 -17.99 -3.13
C LEU A 136 34.97 -18.80 -1.82
N ASP A 137 36.14 -19.25 -1.36
CA ASP A 137 36.30 -20.18 -0.23
C ASP A 137 35.72 -19.67 1.11
N GLN A 138 35.56 -18.35 1.24
CA GLN A 138 34.94 -17.70 2.40
C GLN A 138 33.41 -17.74 2.38
N VAL A 139 32.79 -17.94 1.21
CA VAL A 139 31.34 -17.93 1.06
C VAL A 139 30.77 -19.27 1.48
N ARG A 140 29.78 -19.25 2.37
CA ARG A 140 29.06 -20.43 2.83
C ARG A 140 27.70 -20.51 2.13
N PHE A 141 27.46 -21.61 1.43
CA PHE A 141 26.22 -21.82 0.68
C PHE A 141 24.97 -21.76 1.58
N ASP A 142 25.02 -22.43 2.73
CA ASP A 142 23.90 -22.49 3.67
C ASP A 142 23.52 -21.10 4.20
N ASP A 143 24.51 -20.26 4.53
CA ASP A 143 24.27 -18.91 5.01
C ASP A 143 23.65 -18.04 3.92
N LEU A 144 24.12 -18.19 2.68
CA LEU A 144 23.68 -17.45 1.50
C LEU A 144 22.25 -17.80 1.07
N MET A 145 21.88 -19.07 1.25
CA MET A 145 20.62 -19.65 0.78
C MET A 145 19.62 -19.98 1.90
N SER A 146 19.92 -19.60 3.13
CA SER A 146 19.07 -19.89 4.30
C SER A 146 17.73 -19.14 4.23
N VAL A 147 16.67 -19.86 4.59
CA VAL A 147 15.26 -19.40 4.61
C VAL A 147 14.71 -19.68 6.02
N PRO A 148 15.01 -18.83 7.01
CA PRO A 148 14.65 -19.08 8.42
C PRO A 148 13.13 -18.99 8.64
N PRO A 149 12.45 -20.04 9.14
CA PRO A 149 10.99 -20.05 9.27
C PRO A 149 10.43 -18.93 10.15
N GLU A 150 11.09 -18.60 11.25
CA GLU A 150 10.72 -17.52 12.17
C GLU A 150 10.68 -16.16 11.48
N TYR A 151 11.72 -15.83 10.71
CA TYR A 151 11.78 -14.59 9.94
C TYR A 151 10.62 -14.48 8.95
N TRP A 152 10.31 -15.57 8.24
CA TRP A 152 9.25 -15.56 7.23
C TRP A 152 7.85 -15.55 7.82
N ARG A 153 7.67 -16.00 9.07
CA ARG A 153 6.40 -15.80 9.80
C ARG A 153 6.21 -14.33 10.17
N GLU A 154 7.26 -13.69 10.72
CA GLU A 154 7.23 -12.26 11.04
C GLU A 154 7.00 -11.41 9.79
N ASP A 155 7.71 -11.71 8.69
CA ASP A 155 7.56 -11.00 7.42
C ASP A 155 6.14 -11.16 6.84
N ALA A 156 5.54 -12.34 6.96
CA ALA A 156 4.17 -12.60 6.51
C ALA A 156 3.12 -11.83 7.33
N ASP A 157 3.29 -11.70 8.64
CA ASP A 157 2.41 -10.91 9.49
C ASP A 157 2.52 -9.42 9.17
N GLU A 158 3.74 -8.90 8.95
CA GLU A 158 3.97 -7.51 8.54
C GLU A 158 3.38 -7.22 7.15
N VAL A 159 3.59 -8.12 6.18
CA VAL A 159 3.01 -8.00 4.82
C VAL A 159 1.49 -8.00 4.88
N ARG A 160 0.88 -8.83 5.71
CA ARG A 160 -0.57 -8.83 5.92
C ARG A 160 -1.05 -7.47 6.39
N CYS A 161 -0.42 -6.93 7.44
CA CYS A 161 -0.76 -5.60 7.94
C CYS A 161 -0.63 -4.53 6.85
N PHE A 162 0.48 -4.52 6.09
CA PHE A 162 0.71 -3.57 5.01
C PHE A 162 -0.34 -3.65 3.88
N LEU A 163 -0.74 -4.86 3.48
CA LEU A 163 -1.74 -5.05 2.41
C LEU A 163 -3.18 -4.81 2.88
N GLU A 164 -3.44 -4.95 4.19
CA GLU A 164 -4.74 -4.69 4.81
C GLU A 164 -4.89 -3.24 5.32
N GLU A 165 -3.80 -2.47 5.39
CA GLU A 165 -3.82 -1.05 5.78
C GLU A 165 -4.79 -0.28 4.87
N GLN A 166 -5.81 0.31 5.49
CA GLN A 166 -6.89 0.98 4.78
C GLN A 166 -6.36 2.23 4.07
N LEU A 167 -6.94 2.51 2.88
CA LEU A 167 -6.78 3.80 2.22
C LEU A 167 -7.02 4.93 3.23
N PRO A 168 -6.24 6.02 3.17
CA PRO A 168 -6.38 7.12 4.10
C PRO A 168 -7.83 7.61 4.09
N LYS A 169 -8.42 7.73 5.28
CA LYS A 169 -9.75 8.34 5.43
C LYS A 169 -9.69 9.78 4.91
N ILE A 170 -10.59 10.12 4.02
CA ILE A 170 -10.72 11.49 3.49
C ILE A 170 -11.72 12.24 4.37
N PHE A 171 -11.31 13.41 4.85
CA PHE A 171 -12.16 14.30 5.65
C PHE A 171 -12.33 15.62 4.90
N HIS A 172 -13.59 15.99 4.66
CA HIS A 172 -13.94 17.29 4.11
C HIS A 172 -14.32 18.23 5.24
N VAL A 173 -13.71 19.42 5.29
CA VAL A 173 -13.96 20.42 6.34
C VAL A 173 -14.32 21.75 5.69
N ASN A 174 -15.40 22.36 6.17
CA ASN A 174 -15.80 23.71 5.79
C ASN A 174 -15.59 24.66 6.97
N TRP A 175 -14.50 25.43 6.94
CA TRP A 175 -14.17 26.41 7.98
C TRP A 175 -14.96 27.72 7.88
N PHE A 176 -15.66 27.94 6.78
CA PHE A 176 -16.27 29.21 6.41
C PHE A 176 -17.78 29.14 6.34
N ARG A 177 -18.39 28.14 6.99
CA ARG A 177 -19.84 28.01 7.04
C ARG A 177 -20.45 29.21 7.77
N GLN A 178 -21.41 29.87 7.14
CA GLN A 178 -22.15 30.99 7.71
C GLN A 178 -23.52 30.55 8.22
N GLY A 179 -24.01 31.22 9.25
CA GLY A 179 -25.39 31.13 9.68
C GLY A 179 -26.29 32.03 8.82
N ASP A 180 -27.60 31.99 9.10
CA ASP A 180 -28.59 32.83 8.42
C ASP A 180 -28.38 34.35 8.66
N ASP A 181 -27.61 34.69 9.70
CA ASP A 181 -27.17 36.04 10.03
C ASP A 181 -25.93 36.50 9.23
N GLY A 182 -25.35 35.61 8.42
CA GLY A 182 -24.11 35.87 7.66
C GLY A 182 -22.84 35.77 8.48
N GLU A 183 -22.94 35.49 9.78
CA GLU A 183 -21.80 35.31 10.67
C GLU A 183 -21.22 33.90 10.54
N LEU A 184 -19.91 33.77 10.73
CA LEU A 184 -19.25 32.46 10.70
C LEU A 184 -19.69 31.62 11.90
N LEU A 185 -20.12 30.39 11.64
CA LEU A 185 -20.51 29.43 12.67
C LEU A 185 -19.30 28.84 13.40
N TRP A 186 -18.10 29.00 12.85
CA TRP A 186 -16.85 28.51 13.42
C TRP A 186 -15.81 29.63 13.52
N PRO A 187 -15.14 29.80 14.68
CA PRO A 187 -14.16 30.87 14.89
C PRO A 187 -12.87 30.72 14.07
N GLY A 188 -12.53 29.51 13.62
CA GLY A 188 -11.36 29.26 12.78
C GLY A 188 -10.01 29.34 13.54
N HIS A 189 -8.94 29.60 12.78
CA HIS A 189 -7.59 29.78 13.29
C HIS A 189 -7.10 28.63 14.20
N GLY A 190 -6.65 28.96 15.42
CA GLY A 190 -6.15 27.98 16.38
C GLY A 190 -7.21 26.98 16.83
N GLU A 191 -8.50 27.35 16.76
CA GLU A 191 -9.60 26.48 17.17
C GLU A 191 -9.76 25.28 16.22
N ASN A 192 -9.24 25.36 14.99
CA ASN A 192 -9.25 24.26 14.02
C ASN A 192 -8.57 22.98 14.54
N ILE A 193 -7.68 23.10 15.55
CA ILE A 193 -7.06 21.94 16.21
C ILE A 193 -8.11 20.99 16.81
N ARG A 194 -9.27 21.49 17.23
CA ARG A 194 -10.38 20.70 17.81
C ARG A 194 -11.00 19.77 16.78
N VAL A 195 -11.08 20.20 15.52
CA VAL A 195 -11.55 19.36 14.41
C VAL A 195 -10.47 18.34 14.02
N LEU A 196 -9.19 18.72 14.07
CA LEU A 196 -8.09 17.77 13.84
C LEU A 196 -8.03 16.70 14.92
N GLU A 197 -8.27 17.04 16.19
CA GLU A 197 -8.39 16.08 17.30
C GLU A 197 -9.52 15.08 17.05
N TRP A 198 -10.69 15.55 16.62
CA TRP A 198 -11.78 14.67 16.21
C TRP A 198 -11.40 13.74 15.04
N ILE A 199 -10.72 14.28 14.02
CA ILE A 199 -10.21 13.50 12.88
C ILE A 199 -9.25 12.40 13.34
N VAL A 200 -8.32 12.71 14.25
CA VAL A 200 -7.37 11.72 14.79
C VAL A 200 -8.13 10.60 15.51
N ARG A 201 -9.09 10.93 16.36
CA ARG A 201 -9.95 9.92 17.03
C ARG A 201 -10.69 9.03 16.03
N ARG A 202 -11.21 9.63 14.94
CA ARG A 202 -11.85 8.87 13.85
C ARG A 202 -10.87 7.94 13.15
N ILE A 203 -9.61 8.35 12.97
CA ILE A 203 -8.55 7.52 12.38
C ILE A 203 -8.22 6.35 13.31
N GLU A 204 -8.07 6.60 14.61
CA GLU A 204 -7.79 5.61 15.66
C GLU A 204 -8.93 4.61 15.92
N GLY A 205 -10.09 4.82 15.30
CA GLY A 205 -11.19 3.86 15.31
C GLY A 205 -12.30 4.15 16.32
N ASP A 206 -12.33 5.35 16.92
CA ASP A 206 -13.46 5.80 17.72
C ASP A 206 -14.71 5.94 16.83
N GLN A 207 -15.60 4.95 16.89
CA GLN A 207 -16.86 4.98 16.15
C GLN A 207 -17.94 5.82 16.83
N GLN A 208 -17.80 6.11 18.14
CA GLN A 208 -18.81 6.81 18.91
C GLN A 208 -18.75 8.33 18.69
N CYS A 209 -17.61 8.85 18.23
CA CYS A 209 -17.45 10.29 18.01
C CYS A 209 -18.15 10.85 16.77
N GLY A 210 -18.74 10.01 15.92
CA GLY A 210 -19.43 10.45 14.71
C GLY A 210 -20.86 9.90 14.61
N ARG A 211 -21.71 10.62 13.88
CA ARG A 211 -23.03 10.16 13.45
C ARG A 211 -23.12 10.15 11.93
N GLU A 212 -23.86 9.18 11.39
CA GLU A 212 -24.14 9.12 9.95
C GLU A 212 -25.15 10.20 9.55
N THR A 213 -24.93 10.78 8.37
CA THR A 213 -25.82 11.71 7.68
C THR A 213 -25.87 11.33 6.19
N ALA A 214 -26.74 11.96 5.39
CA ALA A 214 -26.82 11.64 3.97
C ALA A 214 -25.51 11.91 3.19
N ILE A 215 -24.67 12.81 3.70
CA ILE A 215 -23.43 13.26 3.06
C ILE A 215 -22.17 12.62 3.67
N GLY A 216 -22.32 11.73 4.64
CA GLY A 216 -21.22 11.07 5.32
C GLY A 216 -21.31 11.17 6.84
N ILE A 217 -20.18 11.00 7.51
CA ILE A 217 -20.10 10.99 8.97
C ILE A 217 -19.67 12.36 9.47
N VAL A 218 -20.46 12.96 10.35
CA VAL A 218 -20.17 14.25 11.01
C VAL A 218 -19.98 14.04 12.52
N PRO A 219 -19.35 14.97 13.26
CA PRO A 219 -19.25 14.88 14.71
C PRO A 219 -20.62 14.69 15.38
N PHE A 220 -20.67 13.82 16.38
CA PHE A 220 -21.82 13.71 17.28
C PHE A 220 -21.76 14.80 18.36
N GLU A 221 -22.91 15.18 18.90
CA GLU A 221 -22.98 16.20 19.96
C GLU A 221 -22.14 15.75 21.17
N GLY A 222 -21.36 16.67 21.76
CA GLY A 222 -20.45 16.38 22.85
C GLY A 222 -19.14 15.69 22.46
N HIS A 223 -18.93 15.36 21.17
CA HIS A 223 -17.68 14.74 20.68
C HIS A 223 -16.73 15.70 19.97
N LEU A 224 -17.11 16.97 19.87
CA LEU A 224 -16.22 18.07 19.49
C LEU A 224 -15.97 18.93 20.73
N GLN A 225 -14.70 19.21 21.06
CA GLN A 225 -14.36 19.98 22.26
C GLN A 225 -14.73 21.45 22.07
N LEU A 226 -15.81 21.91 22.70
CA LEU A 226 -16.31 23.28 22.56
C LEU A 226 -16.08 24.18 23.78
N ASP A 227 -15.35 23.70 24.79
CA ASP A 227 -15.04 24.50 25.99
C ASP A 227 -14.38 25.84 25.59
N GLY A 228 -14.97 26.93 26.08
CA GLY A 228 -14.57 28.31 25.79
C GLY A 228 -15.10 28.89 24.47
N LEU A 229 -15.96 28.16 23.75
CA LEU A 229 -16.56 28.58 22.47
C LEU A 229 -18.10 28.69 22.57
N ASP A 230 -18.59 29.45 23.54
CA ASP A 230 -20.03 29.59 23.84
C ASP A 230 -20.86 30.15 22.66
N GLN A 231 -20.21 30.80 21.69
CA GLN A 231 -20.83 31.34 20.47
C GLN A 231 -21.15 30.28 19.41
N VAL A 232 -20.59 29.06 19.52
CA VAL A 232 -20.74 28.03 18.49
C VAL A 232 -22.10 27.34 18.61
N ARG A 233 -22.94 27.52 17.59
CA ARG A 233 -24.23 26.83 17.45
C ARG A 233 -24.02 25.48 16.77
N PHE A 234 -23.89 24.42 17.55
CA PHE A 234 -23.53 23.08 17.03
C PHE A 234 -24.55 22.53 16.03
N ASP A 235 -25.85 22.69 16.29
CA ASP A 235 -26.91 22.21 15.40
C ASP A 235 -26.86 22.89 14.03
N ASP A 236 -26.67 24.21 14.01
CA ASP A 236 -26.53 24.98 12.76
C ASP A 236 -25.25 24.56 12.02
N LEU A 237 -24.14 24.41 12.76
CA LEU A 237 -22.83 24.03 12.22
C LEU A 237 -22.85 22.64 11.56
N MET A 238 -23.61 21.70 12.13
CA MET A 238 -23.71 20.31 11.68
C MET A 238 -25.03 20.00 10.93
N SER A 239 -25.76 21.03 10.52
CA SER A 239 -27.02 20.86 9.79
C SER A 239 -26.76 20.36 8.36
N VAL A 240 -27.64 19.49 7.87
CA VAL A 240 -27.62 18.91 6.51
C VAL A 240 -29.01 19.15 5.89
N PRO A 241 -29.28 20.38 5.40
CA PRO A 241 -30.61 20.76 4.93
C PRO A 241 -31.01 19.95 3.68
N PRO A 242 -32.18 19.26 3.67
CA PRO A 242 -32.54 18.35 2.58
C PRO A 242 -32.66 19.03 1.22
N GLU A 243 -33.24 20.24 1.17
CA GLU A 243 -33.47 20.97 -0.09
C GLU A 243 -32.15 21.38 -0.75
N TYR A 244 -31.25 22.01 0.01
CA TYR A 244 -29.91 22.38 -0.47
C TYR A 244 -29.15 21.19 -1.03
N TRP A 245 -29.14 20.05 -0.33
CA TRP A 245 -28.39 18.87 -0.78
C TRP A 245 -29.03 18.16 -1.98
N ARG A 246 -30.34 18.31 -2.20
CA ARG A 246 -30.98 17.82 -3.44
C ARG A 246 -30.55 18.68 -4.62
N GLU A 247 -30.57 20.00 -4.47
CA GLU A 247 -30.12 20.94 -5.50
C GLU A 247 -28.63 20.72 -5.84
N ASP A 248 -27.76 20.63 -4.82
CA ASP A 248 -26.33 20.37 -5.00
C ASP A 248 -26.06 19.03 -5.71
N ALA A 249 -26.79 17.96 -5.33
CA ALA A 249 -26.65 16.66 -5.99
C ALA A 249 -27.04 16.70 -7.48
N ASP A 250 -28.12 17.41 -7.81
CA ASP A 250 -28.57 17.60 -9.20
C ASP A 250 -27.56 18.42 -10.00
N GLU A 251 -27.00 19.49 -9.42
CA GLU A 251 -25.96 20.32 -10.06
C GLU A 251 -24.67 19.52 -10.31
N VAL A 252 -24.19 18.78 -9.31
CA VAL A 252 -22.98 17.94 -9.41
C VAL A 252 -23.17 16.86 -10.48
N ARG A 253 -24.35 16.23 -10.54
CA ARG A 253 -24.67 15.26 -11.60
C ARG A 253 -24.58 15.89 -12.97
N CYS A 254 -25.30 17.01 -13.18
CA CYS A 254 -25.29 17.71 -14.46
C CYS A 254 -23.86 18.05 -14.88
N PHE A 255 -23.07 18.62 -13.97
CA PHE A 255 -21.67 18.97 -14.22
C PHE A 255 -20.83 17.75 -14.62
N LEU A 256 -20.87 16.66 -13.85
CA LEU A 256 -20.05 15.48 -14.12
C LEU A 256 -20.46 14.77 -15.42
N GLU A 257 -21.76 14.71 -15.71
CA GLU A 257 -22.27 14.15 -16.97
C GLU A 257 -21.89 15.00 -18.17
N GLU A 258 -21.92 16.33 -18.07
CA GLU A 258 -21.45 17.24 -19.12
C GLU A 258 -19.93 17.15 -19.36
N GLN A 259 -19.13 17.07 -18.29
CA GLN A 259 -17.66 17.04 -18.42
C GLN A 259 -17.12 15.68 -18.86
N LEU A 260 -17.71 14.58 -18.39
CA LEU A 260 -17.17 13.22 -18.57
C LEU A 260 -18.01 12.36 -19.51
N GLY A 261 -19.33 12.57 -19.57
CA GLY A 261 -20.24 11.80 -20.41
C GLY A 261 -20.06 10.29 -20.28
N GLN A 262 -19.68 9.65 -21.39
CA GLN A 262 -19.45 8.20 -21.46
C GLN A 262 -18.15 7.75 -20.78
N ASP A 263 -17.19 8.64 -20.56
CA ASP A 263 -15.89 8.34 -19.96
C ASP A 263 -15.94 8.38 -18.41
N MET A 264 -17.10 8.66 -17.83
CA MET A 264 -17.29 8.66 -16.37
C MET A 264 -17.01 7.26 -15.79
N PRO A 265 -16.05 7.13 -14.84
CA PRO A 265 -15.78 5.84 -14.22
C PRO A 265 -17.01 5.26 -13.51
N VAL A 266 -17.21 3.94 -13.64
CA VAL A 266 -18.37 3.23 -13.05
C VAL A 266 -18.46 3.48 -11.55
N GLY A 267 -17.33 3.47 -10.83
CA GLY A 267 -17.31 3.73 -9.40
C GLY A 267 -17.81 5.13 -9.01
N ILE A 268 -17.54 6.15 -9.83
CA ILE A 268 -18.04 7.52 -9.56
C ILE A 268 -19.55 7.57 -9.80
N ARG A 269 -20.03 6.97 -10.89
CA ARG A 269 -21.47 6.87 -11.19
C ARG A 269 -22.23 6.18 -10.06
N GLU A 270 -21.72 5.04 -9.59
CA GLU A 270 -22.34 4.32 -8.47
C GLU A 270 -22.35 5.14 -7.17
N GLN A 271 -21.28 5.89 -6.87
CA GLN A 271 -21.26 6.73 -5.66
C GLN A 271 -22.25 7.89 -5.74
N MET A 272 -22.38 8.51 -6.91
CA MET A 272 -23.36 9.57 -7.17
C MET A 272 -24.80 9.07 -6.95
N GLU A 273 -25.15 7.92 -7.54
CA GLU A 273 -26.47 7.29 -7.35
C GLU A 273 -26.74 6.93 -5.88
N ARG A 274 -25.73 6.39 -5.18
CA ARG A 274 -25.85 6.09 -3.74
C ARG A 274 -26.02 7.34 -2.90
N GLN A 275 -25.33 8.44 -3.22
CA GLN A 275 -25.43 9.70 -2.50
C GLN A 275 -26.81 10.33 -2.68
N GLU A 276 -27.32 10.39 -3.91
CA GLU A 276 -28.68 10.88 -4.19
C GLU A 276 -29.73 10.05 -3.49
N LYS A 277 -29.58 8.72 -3.44
CA LYS A 277 -30.50 7.87 -2.70
C LYS A 277 -30.51 8.20 -1.20
N ARG A 278 -29.35 8.48 -0.60
CA ARG A 278 -29.28 8.91 0.81
C ARG A 278 -29.91 10.27 1.03
N ILE A 279 -29.63 11.23 0.15
CA ILE A 279 -30.18 12.59 0.21
C ILE A 279 -31.71 12.58 0.00
N GLY A 280 -32.22 11.74 -0.88
CA GLY A 280 -33.65 11.57 -1.12
C GLY A 280 -34.42 11.01 0.08
N THR A 281 -33.73 10.41 1.05
CA THR A 281 -34.34 9.90 2.31
C THR A 281 -34.30 10.88 3.48
N LEU A 282 -33.64 12.04 3.33
CA LEU A 282 -33.71 13.15 4.28
C LEU A 282 -35.10 13.78 4.31
#